data_AF-A0A1U7Z080-F1
#
_entry.id   AF-A0A1U7Z080-F1
#
_cell.length_a   1.000
_cell.length_b   1.000
_cell.length_c   1.000
_cell.angle_alpha   90.00
_cell.angle_beta   90.00
_cell.angle_gamma   90.00
#
_symmetry.space_group_name_H-M   'P 1'
#
loop_
_entity.id
_entity.type
_entity.pdbx_description
1 polymer ?
#
loop_
_entity_poly.entity_id
_entity_poly.type
_entity_poly.pdbx_seq_one_letter_code
_entity_poly.pdbx_strand_id
1 'polypeptide(L)'
;MNPELLDIRPRELKFTFELKKQSSCSVQLVNNSDQCVAFKVKTTAPKKYCVRPNTGIIQPKSTSDFTVTMQAQREAPPDLQCKDKFLIQSTTVPLGTTAEDIVPNMFTKDNGKYIEENKLKVVLVSPPYSPVALVSPPHSPVLLPINGTLKQEPDHEPSTLKDEVLNGDENIPPGRMDPDREATLKDQVSNGVENLYPPHVAMEEAKPTKDVDQKPAKNVEEMKLVAEIRDLARAIFDLNSKIEEKESKLREAEITIAKLKEERRRITREKEALQQELAITKRQSGVRKVQVGFPFLFVVMVALLGVALGLWLRS
;
A
#
# COMPACT_ATOMS: atom_id res chain seq x y z
N MET A 1 -26.67 -16.56 23.98
CA MET A 1 -26.19 -15.80 22.81
C MET A 1 -25.14 -14.84 23.33
N ASN A 2 -23.92 -14.86 22.78
CA ASN A 2 -22.91 -13.89 23.18
C ASN A 2 -23.28 -12.54 22.55
N PRO A 3 -23.22 -11.43 23.30
CA PRO A 3 -23.55 -10.11 22.75
C PRO A 3 -22.58 -9.73 21.63
N GLU A 4 -23.12 -9.18 20.53
CA GLU A 4 -22.35 -8.55 19.45
C GLU A 4 -21.65 -7.31 20.04
N LEU A 5 -20.31 -7.27 20.00
CA LEU A 5 -19.51 -6.18 20.56
C LEU A 5 -19.57 -4.95 19.67
N LEU A 6 -19.54 -5.14 18.34
CA LEU A 6 -19.55 -4.05 17.36
C LEU A 6 -20.64 -4.27 16.31
N ASP A 7 -21.45 -3.25 16.03
CA ASP A 7 -22.23 -3.21 14.81
C ASP A 7 -21.36 -2.68 13.66
N ILE A 8 -21.36 -3.41 12.53
CA ILE A 8 -20.46 -3.17 11.40
C ILE A 8 -21.26 -2.81 10.16
N ARG A 9 -20.96 -1.64 9.58
CA ARG A 9 -21.70 -1.12 8.42
C ARG A 9 -20.74 -0.54 7.38
N PRO A 10 -20.79 -0.98 6.11
CA PRO A 10 -21.65 -2.02 5.54
C PRO A 10 -21.18 -3.45 5.85
N ARG A 11 -22.08 -4.45 5.71
CA ARG A 11 -21.76 -5.88 5.88
C ARG A 11 -21.09 -6.53 4.65
N GLU A 12 -20.92 -5.78 3.57
CA GLU A 12 -20.18 -6.16 2.37
C GLU A 12 -19.41 -4.95 1.83
N LEU A 13 -18.21 -5.18 1.29
CA LEU A 13 -17.37 -4.11 0.74
C LEU A 13 -17.54 -4.05 -0.77
N LYS A 14 -18.04 -2.93 -1.27
CA LYS A 14 -18.22 -2.70 -2.71
C LYS A 14 -17.09 -1.80 -3.22
N PHE A 15 -16.41 -2.27 -4.25
CA PHE A 15 -15.40 -1.49 -4.95
C PHE A 15 -15.80 -1.34 -6.41
N THR A 16 -15.87 -0.09 -6.87
CA THR A 16 -15.89 0.17 -8.31
C THR A 16 -14.55 -0.24 -8.89
N PHE A 17 -14.55 -1.20 -9.81
CA PHE A 17 -13.34 -1.71 -10.44
C PHE A 17 -13.04 -0.93 -11.72
N GLU A 18 -11.87 -0.30 -11.76
CA GLU A 18 -11.32 0.34 -12.95
C GLU A 18 -9.85 -0.04 -13.11
N LEU A 19 -9.44 -0.41 -14.32
CA LEU A 19 -8.05 -0.74 -14.61
C LEU A 19 -7.14 0.45 -14.29
N LYS A 20 -6.00 0.15 -13.66
CA LYS A 20 -4.96 1.12 -13.27
C LYS A 20 -5.43 2.23 -12.32
N LYS A 21 -6.61 2.10 -11.72
CA LYS A 21 -7.13 3.06 -10.72
C LYS A 21 -7.36 2.41 -9.37
N GLN A 22 -7.21 3.21 -8.33
CA GLN A 22 -7.56 2.82 -6.97
C GLN A 22 -9.06 3.02 -6.72
N SER A 23 -9.59 2.28 -5.76
CA SER A 23 -10.98 2.35 -5.33
C SER A 23 -11.04 2.18 -3.83
N SER A 24 -11.89 2.93 -3.14
CA SER A 24 -11.92 2.96 -1.67
C SER A 24 -13.35 2.87 -1.14
N CYS A 25 -13.52 2.23 0.00
CA CYS A 25 -14.76 2.26 0.78
C CYS A 25 -14.46 2.45 2.27
N SER A 26 -15.35 3.15 2.99
CA SER A 26 -15.28 3.27 4.45
C SER A 26 -16.18 2.23 5.11
N VAL A 27 -15.73 1.69 6.23
CA VAL A 27 -16.48 0.77 7.09
C VAL A 27 -16.56 1.39 8.48
N GLN A 28 -17.78 1.53 8.95
CA GLN A 28 -18.12 2.04 10.26
C GLN A 28 -18.25 0.90 11.26
N LEU A 29 -17.59 1.07 12.40
CA LEU A 29 -17.63 0.20 13.57
C LEU A 29 -18.30 0.96 14.72
N VAL A 30 -19.47 0.50 15.16
CA VAL A 30 -20.26 1.13 16.22
C VAL A 30 -20.18 0.29 17.49
N ASN A 31 -19.61 0.86 18.56
CA ASN A 31 -19.58 0.22 19.87
C ASN A 31 -20.78 0.66 20.71
N ASN A 32 -21.81 -0.18 20.77
CA ASN A 32 -23.01 0.07 21.58
C ASN A 32 -22.85 -0.36 23.04
N SER A 33 -21.71 -0.96 23.42
CA SER A 33 -21.44 -1.42 24.78
C SER A 33 -20.94 -0.28 25.68
N ASP A 34 -20.89 -0.57 26.98
CA ASP A 34 -20.31 0.29 28.01
C ASP A 34 -18.81 0.01 28.26
N GLN A 35 -18.18 -0.82 27.43
CA GLN A 35 -16.79 -1.24 27.54
C GLN A 35 -15.96 -0.69 26.37
N CYS A 36 -14.65 -0.52 26.56
CA CYS A 36 -13.73 -0.28 25.45
C CYS A 36 -13.59 -1.55 24.61
N VAL A 37 -13.61 -1.39 23.28
CA VAL A 37 -13.44 -2.51 22.35
C VAL A 37 -12.23 -2.26 21.47
N ALA A 38 -11.27 -3.18 21.49
CA ALA A 38 -10.18 -3.20 20.53
C ALA A 38 -10.60 -3.98 19.29
N PHE A 39 -10.22 -3.49 18.11
CA PHE A 39 -10.47 -4.16 16.83
C PHE A 39 -9.18 -4.38 16.05
N LYS A 40 -9.19 -5.40 15.19
CA LYS A 40 -8.14 -5.71 14.23
C LYS A 40 -8.73 -6.19 12.91
N VAL A 41 -8.27 -5.63 11.81
CA VAL A 41 -8.70 -5.96 10.46
C VAL A 41 -7.63 -6.81 9.77
N LYS A 42 -8.04 -7.95 9.24
CA LYS A 42 -7.23 -8.89 8.45
C LYS A 42 -7.89 -9.07 7.08
N THR A 43 -7.09 -9.44 6.07
CA THR A 43 -7.58 -9.70 4.71
C THR A 43 -6.91 -10.93 4.12
N THR A 44 -7.60 -11.63 3.22
CA THR A 44 -7.03 -12.74 2.44
C THR A 44 -6.10 -12.27 1.32
N ALA A 45 -6.09 -10.96 0.99
CA ALA A 45 -5.30 -10.41 -0.12
C ALA A 45 -4.54 -9.13 0.27
N PRO A 46 -3.58 -9.18 1.21
CA PRO A 46 -2.91 -8.00 1.76
C PRO A 46 -2.09 -7.19 0.75
N LYS A 47 -1.72 -7.79 -0.40
CA LYS A 47 -1.03 -7.06 -1.48
C LYS A 47 -1.99 -6.19 -2.30
N LYS A 48 -3.27 -6.55 -2.35
CA LYS A 48 -4.29 -5.84 -3.15
C LYS A 48 -4.97 -4.71 -2.38
N TYR A 49 -4.94 -4.75 -1.06
CA TYR A 49 -5.69 -3.81 -0.22
C TYR A 49 -4.81 -3.15 0.82
N CYS A 50 -5.00 -1.85 0.97
CA CYS A 50 -4.48 -1.07 2.09
C CYS A 50 -5.65 -0.80 3.05
N VAL A 51 -5.44 -0.99 4.35
CA VAL A 51 -6.46 -0.75 5.39
C VAL A 51 -5.94 0.29 6.37
N ARG A 52 -6.72 1.34 6.64
CA ARG A 52 -6.34 2.42 7.55
C ARG A 52 -7.53 2.93 8.39
N PRO A 53 -7.43 2.93 9.73
CA PRO A 53 -6.50 2.13 10.53
C PRO A 53 -6.79 0.62 10.38
N ASN A 54 -5.78 -0.25 10.55
CA ASN A 54 -5.99 -1.70 10.54
C ASN A 54 -6.22 -2.29 11.95
N THR A 55 -5.97 -1.51 13.00
CA THR A 55 -6.11 -1.86 14.40
C THR A 55 -6.45 -0.57 15.15
N GLY A 56 -7.26 -0.65 16.20
CA GLY A 56 -7.59 0.51 17.01
C GLY A 56 -8.48 0.16 18.20
N ILE A 57 -8.83 1.19 18.97
CA ILE A 57 -9.74 1.09 20.12
C ILE A 57 -10.92 2.01 19.90
N ILE A 58 -12.10 1.50 20.21
CA ILE A 58 -13.37 2.22 20.15
C ILE A 58 -13.87 2.38 21.57
N GLN A 59 -14.03 3.64 21.99
CA GLN A 59 -14.55 3.98 23.31
C GLN A 59 -16.01 3.51 23.47
N PRO A 60 -16.49 3.36 24.71
CA PRO A 60 -17.90 3.08 24.98
C PRO A 60 -18.82 4.05 24.24
N LYS A 61 -19.96 3.55 23.74
CA LYS A 61 -20.99 4.34 23.03
C LYS A 61 -20.46 5.21 21.89
N SER A 62 -19.33 4.83 21.30
CA SER A 62 -18.64 5.59 20.27
C SER A 62 -18.54 4.82 18.97
N THR A 63 -18.18 5.53 17.91
CA THR A 63 -18.04 5.00 16.56
C THR A 63 -16.65 5.26 16.03
N SER A 64 -16.12 4.34 15.23
CA SER A 64 -14.85 4.52 14.53
C SER A 64 -14.97 3.98 13.11
N ASP A 65 -14.30 4.64 12.18
CA ASP A 65 -14.29 4.25 10.76
C ASP A 65 -12.91 3.75 10.37
N PHE A 66 -12.87 2.71 9.53
CA PHE A 66 -11.67 2.35 8.78
C PHE A 66 -11.92 2.37 7.28
N THR A 67 -10.94 2.86 6.54
CA THR A 67 -10.96 2.88 5.09
C THR A 67 -10.20 1.68 4.53
N VAL A 68 -10.81 1.01 3.57
CA VAL A 68 -10.15 0.00 2.74
C VAL A 68 -9.96 0.59 1.35
N THR A 69 -8.71 0.61 0.88
CA THR A 69 -8.35 1.06 -0.46
C THR A 69 -7.79 -0.12 -1.26
N MET A 70 -8.52 -0.52 -2.30
CA MET A 70 -8.04 -1.44 -3.32
C MET A 70 -6.97 -0.75 -4.18
N GLN A 71 -5.83 -1.40 -4.31
CA GLN A 71 -4.71 -0.93 -5.12
C GLN A 71 -5.04 -1.04 -6.61
N ALA A 72 -4.44 -0.16 -7.41
CA ALA A 72 -4.60 -0.15 -8.86
C ALA A 72 -4.14 -1.49 -9.47
N GLN A 73 -5.06 -2.19 -10.13
CA GLN A 73 -4.78 -3.47 -10.78
C GLN A 73 -4.38 -3.27 -12.24
N ARG A 74 -3.42 -4.08 -12.71
CA ARG A 74 -2.94 -4.03 -14.10
C ARG A 74 -3.79 -4.84 -15.07
N GLU A 75 -4.48 -5.85 -14.54
CA GLU A 75 -5.29 -6.80 -15.31
C GLU A 75 -6.66 -6.94 -14.64
N ALA A 76 -7.69 -7.15 -15.45
CA ALA A 76 -9.05 -7.32 -14.96
C ALA A 76 -9.27 -8.77 -14.51
N PRO A 77 -9.84 -9.03 -13.31
CA PRO A 77 -10.26 -10.36 -12.94
C PRO A 77 -11.29 -10.89 -13.95
N PRO A 78 -11.23 -12.18 -14.35
CA PRO A 78 -12.26 -12.80 -15.17
C PRO A 78 -13.64 -12.62 -14.52
N ASP A 79 -14.61 -12.15 -15.31
CA ASP A 79 -16.00 -11.90 -14.90
C ASP A 79 -16.19 -11.00 -13.66
N LEU A 80 -15.22 -10.11 -13.36
CA LEU A 80 -15.21 -9.30 -12.13
C LEU A 80 -15.35 -10.13 -10.84
N GLN A 81 -15.00 -11.42 -10.88
CA GLN A 81 -15.11 -12.29 -9.72
C GLN A 81 -14.04 -11.93 -8.68
N CYS A 82 -14.50 -11.59 -7.48
CA CYS A 82 -13.63 -11.35 -6.33
C CYS A 82 -13.99 -12.33 -5.21
N LYS A 83 -13.00 -13.12 -4.78
CA LYS A 83 -13.13 -14.08 -3.68
C LYS A 83 -12.48 -13.56 -2.39
N ASP A 84 -12.01 -12.32 -2.41
CA ASP A 84 -11.29 -11.72 -1.31
C ASP A 84 -12.24 -11.43 -0.13
N LYS A 85 -11.73 -11.64 1.08
CA LYS A 85 -12.51 -11.50 2.32
C LYS A 85 -11.73 -10.66 3.33
N PHE A 86 -12.47 -9.92 4.13
CA PHE A 86 -11.96 -9.22 5.30
C PHE A 86 -12.48 -9.88 6.56
N LEU A 87 -11.64 -9.93 7.58
CA LEU A 87 -11.97 -10.43 8.91
C LEU A 87 -11.71 -9.32 9.91
N ILE A 88 -12.74 -8.93 10.64
CA ILE A 88 -12.67 -7.95 11.73
C ILE A 88 -12.75 -8.77 13.01
N GLN A 89 -11.68 -8.73 13.80
CA GLN A 89 -11.63 -9.33 15.11
C GLN A 89 -11.82 -8.24 16.15
N SER A 90 -12.67 -8.50 17.15
CA SER A 90 -12.99 -7.54 18.20
C SER A 90 -12.93 -8.19 19.58
N THR A 91 -12.45 -7.48 20.59
CA THR A 91 -12.43 -7.96 21.98
C THR A 91 -12.55 -6.79 22.96
N THR A 92 -13.15 -7.04 24.13
CA THR A 92 -13.26 -6.06 25.20
C THR A 92 -11.91 -5.85 25.88
N VAL A 93 -11.55 -4.60 26.16
CA VAL A 93 -10.29 -4.21 26.79
C VAL A 93 -10.53 -3.29 27.99
N PRO A 94 -9.61 -3.24 28.96
CA PRO A 94 -9.73 -2.34 30.10
C PRO A 94 -9.84 -0.87 29.68
N LEU A 95 -10.59 -0.08 30.47
CA LEU A 95 -10.66 1.37 30.31
C LEU A 95 -9.25 1.97 30.41
N GLY A 96 -8.92 2.90 29.51
CA GLY A 96 -7.61 3.55 29.45
C GLY A 96 -6.55 2.84 28.59
N THR A 97 -6.87 1.70 27.97
CA THR A 97 -5.98 1.07 26.98
C THR A 97 -5.85 2.01 25.77
N THR A 98 -4.62 2.29 25.32
CA THR A 98 -4.37 3.11 24.12
C THR A 98 -4.10 2.25 22.89
N ALA A 99 -4.05 2.88 21.71
CA ALA A 99 -3.73 2.17 20.47
C ALA A 99 -2.31 1.57 20.47
N GLU A 100 -1.39 2.12 21.27
CA GLU A 100 -0.02 1.60 21.41
C GLU A 100 0.03 0.30 22.24
N ASP A 101 -0.90 0.14 23.18
CA ASP A 101 -0.99 -1.02 24.08
C ASP A 101 -1.56 -2.27 23.41
N ILE A 102 -2.01 -2.17 22.16
CA ILE A 102 -2.64 -3.27 21.45
C ILE A 102 -1.60 -4.32 21.07
N VAL A 103 -1.48 -5.37 21.88
CA VAL A 103 -0.58 -6.49 21.60
C VAL A 103 -1.24 -7.59 20.76
N PRO A 104 -0.51 -8.29 19.89
CA PRO A 104 -1.06 -9.37 19.04
C PRO A 104 -1.81 -10.46 19.80
N ASN A 105 -1.37 -10.79 21.01
CA ASN A 105 -1.94 -11.84 21.87
C ASN A 105 -3.34 -11.47 22.41
N MET A 106 -3.80 -10.22 22.25
CA MET A 106 -5.17 -9.84 22.61
C MET A 106 -6.21 -10.44 21.66
N PHE A 107 -5.79 -10.83 20.45
CA PHE A 107 -6.65 -11.39 19.41
C PHE A 107 -6.42 -12.89 19.19
N THR A 108 -5.91 -13.60 20.20
CA THR A 108 -5.73 -15.05 20.20
C THR A 108 -6.68 -15.72 21.21
N LYS A 109 -7.35 -16.81 20.79
CA LYS A 109 -8.43 -17.46 21.55
C LYS A 109 -7.94 -18.28 22.76
N ASP A 110 -6.64 -18.56 22.80
CA ASP A 110 -5.92 -19.25 23.87
C ASP A 110 -5.87 -18.47 25.20
N ASN A 111 -6.12 -17.15 25.18
CA ASN A 111 -6.11 -16.32 26.38
C ASN A 111 -7.39 -16.39 27.23
N GLY A 112 -8.34 -17.28 26.89
CA GLY A 112 -9.63 -17.38 27.59
C GLY A 112 -10.55 -16.16 27.44
N LYS A 113 -10.15 -15.15 26.65
CA LYS A 113 -10.94 -13.98 26.32
C LYS A 113 -11.84 -14.27 25.12
N TYR A 114 -13.05 -13.72 25.16
CA TYR A 114 -13.95 -13.75 24.02
C TYR A 114 -13.41 -12.84 22.89
N ILE A 115 -13.33 -13.41 21.68
CA ILE A 115 -12.99 -12.69 20.46
C ILE A 115 -14.14 -12.88 19.49
N GLU A 116 -14.75 -11.78 19.12
CA GLU A 116 -15.77 -11.75 18.08
C GLU A 116 -15.09 -11.65 16.70
N GLU A 117 -15.61 -12.41 15.73
CA GLU A 117 -15.04 -12.52 14.39
C GLU A 117 -16.10 -12.24 13.34
N ASN A 118 -16.02 -11.06 12.71
CA ASN A 118 -16.93 -10.65 11.64
C ASN A 118 -16.25 -10.73 10.27
N LYS A 119 -16.85 -11.49 9.34
CA LYS A 119 -16.32 -11.66 7.97
C LYS A 119 -17.10 -10.80 6.99
N LEU A 120 -16.39 -9.96 6.24
CA LEU A 120 -16.94 -9.17 5.14
C LEU A 120 -16.47 -9.74 3.80
N LYS A 121 -17.39 -9.86 2.85
CA LYS A 121 -17.08 -10.23 1.46
C LYS A 121 -16.79 -8.98 0.63
N VAL A 122 -15.91 -9.11 -0.36
CA VAL A 122 -15.65 -8.07 -1.36
C VAL A 122 -16.49 -8.33 -2.60
N VAL A 123 -17.12 -7.27 -3.11
CA VAL A 123 -17.89 -7.27 -4.36
C VAL A 123 -17.29 -6.20 -5.28
N LEU A 124 -16.94 -6.59 -6.50
CA LEU A 124 -16.53 -5.66 -7.54
C LEU A 124 -17.75 -5.22 -8.34
N VAL A 125 -17.87 -3.93 -8.60
CA VAL A 125 -18.94 -3.35 -9.42
C VAL A 125 -18.33 -2.56 -10.57
N SER A 126 -19.00 -2.56 -11.72
CA SER A 126 -18.60 -1.74 -12.86
C SER A 126 -18.87 -0.25 -12.60
N PRO A 127 -18.10 0.67 -13.20
CA PRO A 127 -18.40 2.10 -13.13
C PRO A 127 -19.80 2.40 -13.67
N PRO A 128 -20.57 3.30 -13.02
CA PRO A 128 -21.93 3.63 -13.45
C PRO A 128 -22.01 4.33 -14.81
N TYR A 129 -20.86 4.73 -15.39
CA TYR A 129 -20.78 5.46 -16.67
C TYR A 129 -20.00 4.71 -17.77
N SER A 130 -19.88 3.38 -17.69
CA SER A 130 -19.29 2.62 -18.78
C SER A 130 -20.29 2.49 -19.94
N PRO A 131 -19.95 2.84 -21.20
CA PRO A 131 -20.87 2.83 -22.35
C PRO A 131 -21.34 1.43 -22.81
N VAL A 132 -21.19 0.39 -21.99
CA VAL A 132 -21.48 -1.01 -22.34
C VAL A 132 -22.82 -1.52 -21.79
N ALA A 133 -23.66 -0.65 -21.19
CA ALA A 133 -24.94 -1.04 -20.59
C ALA A 133 -26.20 -0.54 -21.35
N LEU A 134 -26.13 -0.34 -22.67
CA LEU A 134 -27.29 0.03 -23.50
C LEU A 134 -27.76 -1.07 -24.48
N VAL A 135 -27.47 -2.35 -24.22
CA VAL A 135 -28.22 -3.45 -24.87
C VAL A 135 -28.71 -4.41 -23.81
N SER A 136 -29.83 -4.05 -23.18
CA SER A 136 -30.98 -4.94 -22.89
C SER A 136 -31.98 -4.22 -21.98
N PRO A 137 -33.18 -3.84 -22.47
CA PRO A 137 -34.30 -3.48 -21.60
C PRO A 137 -34.96 -4.75 -21.01
N PRO A 138 -35.51 -4.71 -19.78
CA PRO A 138 -36.18 -5.85 -19.17
C PRO A 138 -37.70 -5.89 -19.45
N HIS A 139 -38.22 -7.12 -19.58
CA HIS A 139 -39.61 -7.59 -19.40
C HIS A 139 -40.75 -7.14 -20.35
N SER A 140 -41.26 -8.07 -21.17
CA SER A 140 -42.57 -8.77 -21.01
C SER A 140 -43.05 -9.43 -22.34
N PRO A 141 -44.11 -10.26 -22.34
CA PRO A 141 -44.12 -11.67 -22.00
C PRO A 141 -44.32 -12.60 -23.22
N VAL A 142 -44.14 -13.89 -22.95
CA VAL A 142 -44.41 -15.08 -23.77
C VAL A 142 -45.69 -14.99 -24.61
N LEU A 143 -45.56 -15.28 -25.90
CA LEU A 143 -46.59 -15.97 -26.69
C LEU A 143 -45.92 -17.03 -27.56
N LEU A 144 -46.15 -18.31 -27.22
CA LEU A 144 -45.86 -19.44 -28.10
C LEU A 144 -46.94 -19.50 -29.19
N PRO A 145 -46.56 -19.82 -30.44
CA PRO A 145 -47.45 -20.54 -31.34
C PRO A 145 -47.01 -22.00 -31.46
N ILE A 146 -47.92 -22.88 -31.05
CA ILE A 146 -47.92 -24.29 -31.41
C ILE A 146 -48.34 -24.40 -32.88
N ASN A 147 -47.48 -24.94 -33.75
CA ASN A 147 -47.86 -26.02 -34.68
C ASN A 147 -46.69 -26.57 -35.52
N GLY A 148 -46.46 -27.87 -35.40
CA GLY A 148 -46.41 -28.80 -36.55
C GLY A 148 -45.15 -28.89 -37.42
N THR A 149 -44.34 -29.93 -37.14
CA THR A 149 -43.74 -30.90 -38.10
C THR A 149 -42.93 -30.41 -39.31
N LEU A 150 -41.66 -30.86 -39.43
CA LEU A 150 -41.20 -31.93 -40.36
C LEU A 150 -39.66 -31.90 -40.60
N LYS A 151 -39.02 -33.02 -40.23
CA LYS A 151 -37.80 -33.70 -40.75
C LYS A 151 -36.43 -33.00 -40.91
N GLN A 152 -35.44 -33.83 -40.53
CA GLN A 152 -34.11 -34.07 -41.13
C GLN A 152 -32.92 -33.22 -40.70
N GLU A 153 -32.08 -33.85 -39.86
CA GLU A 153 -30.61 -33.81 -39.93
C GLU A 153 -30.13 -34.19 -41.35
N PRO A 154 -28.97 -33.68 -41.82
CA PRO A 154 -27.68 -34.21 -41.34
C PRO A 154 -26.51 -33.20 -41.23
N ASP A 155 -25.45 -33.71 -40.62
CA ASP A 155 -24.07 -33.23 -40.49
C ASP A 155 -23.47 -32.48 -41.70
N HIS A 156 -22.55 -31.53 -41.44
CA HIS A 156 -21.15 -31.60 -41.88
C HIS A 156 -20.31 -30.39 -41.38
N GLU A 157 -19.15 -30.69 -40.81
CA GLU A 157 -18.01 -29.81 -40.53
C GLU A 157 -17.13 -29.65 -41.81
N PRO A 158 -15.95 -29.02 -41.74
CA PRO A 158 -15.61 -27.60 -41.82
C PRO A 158 -15.10 -27.17 -43.21
N SER A 159 -15.05 -25.87 -43.51
CA SER A 159 -14.24 -25.38 -44.65
C SER A 159 -13.63 -24.00 -44.39
N THR A 160 -12.31 -24.04 -44.32
CA THR A 160 -11.31 -22.98 -44.53
C THR A 160 -11.61 -22.07 -45.73
N LEU A 161 -11.36 -20.76 -45.57
CA LEU A 161 -10.87 -19.91 -46.65
C LEU A 161 -9.79 -18.96 -46.12
N LYS A 162 -8.57 -19.17 -46.63
CA LYS A 162 -7.49 -18.18 -46.73
C LYS A 162 -7.65 -17.47 -48.07
N ASP A 163 -7.32 -16.18 -48.09
CA ASP A 163 -6.52 -15.49 -49.13
C ASP A 163 -6.05 -14.17 -48.48
N GLU A 164 -4.75 -14.02 -48.19
CA GLU A 164 -3.65 -13.60 -49.09
C GLU A 164 -3.57 -12.05 -49.17
N VAL A 165 -2.81 -11.44 -48.24
CA VAL A 165 -1.43 -10.89 -48.41
C VAL A 165 -1.39 -9.56 -49.18
N LEU A 166 -0.90 -8.51 -48.50
CA LEU A 166 0.07 -7.58 -49.06
C LEU A 166 1.09 -7.22 -47.96
N ASN A 167 2.34 -7.56 -48.24
CA ASN A 167 3.56 -7.29 -47.51
C ASN A 167 3.87 -5.79 -47.41
N GLY A 168 4.65 -5.43 -46.39
CA GLY A 168 5.32 -4.13 -46.27
C GLY A 168 6.20 -4.09 -45.01
N ASP A 169 7.38 -4.68 -45.13
CA ASP A 169 8.48 -4.68 -44.14
C ASP A 169 8.94 -3.28 -43.76
N GLU A 170 9.26 -3.07 -42.47
CA GLU A 170 10.53 -2.43 -42.07
C GLU A 170 10.87 -2.78 -40.59
N ASN A 171 12.00 -3.47 -40.43
CA ASN A 171 12.65 -3.84 -39.18
C ASN A 171 13.81 -2.87 -38.90
N ILE A 172 13.93 -2.26 -37.70
CA ILE A 172 15.23 -1.92 -37.06
C ILE A 172 15.12 -2.06 -35.51
N PRO A 173 16.18 -2.55 -34.80
CA PRO A 173 16.12 -3.23 -33.49
C PRO A 173 16.36 -2.34 -32.23
N PRO A 174 16.42 -2.92 -31.01
CA PRO A 174 16.50 -2.19 -29.74
C PRO A 174 17.96 -1.86 -29.34
N GLY A 175 18.21 -0.61 -28.95
CA GLY A 175 19.52 -0.18 -28.42
C GLY A 175 19.65 -0.36 -26.91
N ARG A 176 20.73 -1.01 -26.46
CA ARG A 176 21.23 -1.06 -25.07
C ARG A 176 22.69 -0.61 -25.01
N MET A 177 23.04 -0.01 -23.85
CA MET A 177 24.35 0.13 -23.18
C MET A 177 25.29 1.30 -23.58
N ASP A 178 25.37 2.30 -22.68
CA ASP A 178 26.53 2.78 -21.85
C ASP A 178 27.97 2.72 -22.43
N PRO A 179 29.02 3.30 -21.78
CA PRO A 179 29.25 4.59 -21.10
C PRO A 179 30.57 5.29 -21.59
N ASP A 180 30.88 6.46 -21.00
CA ASP A 180 32.21 7.11 -20.83
C ASP A 180 33.10 7.48 -22.04
N ARG A 181 33.36 8.81 -22.18
CA ARG A 181 34.66 9.49 -22.34
C ARG A 181 34.46 10.93 -22.83
N GLU A 182 35.16 11.98 -22.38
CA GLU A 182 36.18 12.14 -21.33
C GLU A 182 36.37 13.66 -21.13
N ALA A 183 36.51 14.10 -19.87
CA ALA A 183 37.39 15.15 -19.31
C ALA A 183 37.51 16.56 -19.94
N THR A 184 37.88 17.66 -19.26
CA THR A 184 38.02 18.12 -17.86
C THR A 184 38.64 19.54 -17.97
N LEU A 185 38.06 20.56 -17.34
CA LEU A 185 38.77 21.75 -16.80
C LEU A 185 37.79 22.55 -15.93
N LYS A 186 37.82 22.43 -14.60
CA LYS A 186 38.39 23.37 -13.61
C LYS A 186 38.08 24.87 -13.84
N ASP A 187 37.57 25.45 -12.74
CA ASP A 187 37.70 26.83 -12.28
C ASP A 187 36.86 27.96 -12.92
N GLN A 188 36.20 28.71 -12.01
CA GLN A 188 35.65 30.08 -12.14
C GLN A 188 34.33 30.17 -12.94
N VAL A 189 33.20 30.56 -12.35
CA VAL A 189 32.92 31.93 -11.88
C VAL A 189 32.12 31.94 -10.56
N SER A 190 32.78 32.42 -9.51
CA SER A 190 32.20 33.25 -8.46
C SER A 190 32.37 34.72 -8.86
N ASN A 191 31.33 35.55 -8.66
CA ASN A 191 31.33 37.00 -8.36
C ASN A 191 30.37 37.85 -9.21
N GLY A 192 29.68 38.76 -8.50
CA GLY A 192 28.90 39.90 -9.01
C GLY A 192 27.42 39.79 -8.60
N VAL A 193 26.86 40.59 -7.68
CA VAL A 193 27.19 41.94 -7.19
C VAL A 193 26.63 42.03 -5.75
N GLU A 194 27.47 42.03 -4.72
CA GLU A 194 28.06 43.19 -4.02
C GLU A 194 27.13 43.89 -3.01
N ASN A 195 27.62 43.91 -1.77
CA ASN A 195 27.12 44.59 -0.59
C ASN A 195 27.16 46.11 -0.75
N LEU A 196 26.25 46.83 -0.06
CA LEU A 196 26.58 48.07 0.67
C LEU A 196 25.41 48.42 1.63
N TYR A 197 25.55 48.04 2.90
CA TYR A 197 25.15 48.89 4.04
C TYR A 197 26.18 50.05 4.13
N PRO A 198 25.96 51.20 4.82
CA PRO A 198 25.47 51.28 6.21
C PRO A 198 24.75 52.63 6.54
N PRO A 199 24.59 53.14 7.79
CA PRO A 199 24.88 52.56 9.11
C PRO A 199 23.76 52.71 10.17
N HIS A 200 23.94 51.94 11.24
CA HIS A 200 23.40 52.20 12.58
C HIS A 200 23.75 53.60 13.10
N VAL A 201 22.80 54.31 13.72
CA VAL A 201 23.07 55.13 14.92
C VAL A 201 21.86 55.08 15.86
N ALA A 202 22.18 54.93 17.14
CA ALA A 202 21.29 54.83 18.28
C ALA A 202 20.61 56.15 18.67
N MET A 203 19.62 56.00 19.55
CA MET A 203 18.89 56.95 20.40
C MET A 203 19.42 58.41 20.48
N GLU A 204 18.51 59.36 20.29
CA GLU A 204 18.48 60.61 21.06
C GLU A 204 17.03 60.96 21.42
N GLU A 205 16.76 61.14 22.71
CA GLU A 205 15.50 61.62 23.27
C GLU A 205 15.32 63.12 22.96
N ALA A 206 14.11 63.53 22.56
CA ALA A 206 13.61 64.88 22.85
C ALA A 206 12.07 64.90 22.92
N LYS A 207 11.56 65.44 24.03
CA LYS A 207 10.14 65.62 24.40
C LYS A 207 9.54 66.90 23.75
N PRO A 208 8.24 67.22 23.96
CA PRO A 208 7.33 67.72 22.92
C PRO A 208 7.11 69.25 22.96
N THR A 209 6.62 69.82 21.86
CA THR A 209 5.91 71.11 21.87
C THR A 209 4.65 71.07 21.00
N LYS A 210 3.65 71.80 21.50
CA LYS A 210 2.23 71.74 21.16
C LYS A 210 1.87 72.75 20.05
N ASP A 211 0.59 72.65 19.68
CA ASP A 211 -0.33 73.68 19.18
C ASP A 211 -0.58 73.67 17.65
N VAL A 212 -1.77 73.18 17.23
CA VAL A 212 -3.01 73.95 16.87
C VAL A 212 -2.90 74.44 15.42
N ASP A 213 -3.78 74.20 14.44
CA ASP A 213 -5.20 73.84 14.37
C ASP A 213 -5.48 73.32 12.94
N GLN A 214 -6.27 72.25 12.76
CA GLN A 214 -7.36 72.23 11.76
C GLN A 214 -8.19 70.93 11.85
N LYS A 215 -9.44 71.14 12.22
CA LYS A 215 -10.58 70.22 12.30
C LYS A 215 -11.13 69.92 10.88
N PRO A 216 -12.15 69.03 10.71
CA PRO A 216 -12.12 67.57 10.67
C PRO A 216 -12.68 67.01 9.34
N ALA A 217 -12.83 65.67 9.28
CA ALA A 217 -13.81 64.94 8.46
C ALA A 217 -13.41 64.50 7.04
N LYS A 218 -12.48 63.54 6.95
CA LYS A 218 -12.54 62.37 6.06
C LYS A 218 -11.78 61.17 6.67
N ASN A 219 -12.03 60.81 7.93
CA ASN A 219 -11.07 59.95 8.67
C ASN A 219 -11.71 58.81 9.48
N VAL A 220 -12.67 58.09 8.88
CA VAL A 220 -13.15 56.81 9.44
C VAL A 220 -12.84 55.68 8.46
N GLU A 221 -13.19 55.84 7.18
CA GLU A 221 -12.82 54.90 6.12
C GLU A 221 -11.29 54.75 5.94
N GLU A 222 -10.53 55.83 6.07
CA GLU A 222 -9.05 55.78 5.93
C GLU A 222 -8.40 55.06 7.12
N MET A 223 -8.85 55.32 8.35
CA MET A 223 -8.41 54.56 9.54
C MET A 223 -8.82 53.08 9.47
N LYS A 224 -9.97 52.77 8.87
CA LYS A 224 -10.43 51.38 8.66
C LYS A 224 -9.56 50.66 7.64
N LEU A 225 -9.26 51.31 6.50
CA LEU A 225 -8.37 50.77 5.48
C LEU A 225 -6.96 50.50 6.04
N VAL A 226 -6.43 51.42 6.85
CA VAL A 226 -5.12 51.26 7.50
C VAL A 226 -5.10 50.07 8.48
N ALA A 227 -6.21 49.82 9.19
CA ALA A 227 -6.35 48.64 10.06
C ALA A 227 -6.39 47.34 9.25
N GLU A 228 -7.15 47.30 8.15
CA GLU A 228 -7.22 46.13 7.26
C GLU A 228 -5.87 45.82 6.60
N ILE A 229 -5.13 46.83 6.15
CA ILE A 229 -3.77 46.68 5.60
C ILE A 229 -2.82 46.10 6.67
N ARG A 230 -2.93 46.56 7.92
CA ARG A 230 -2.11 46.05 9.03
C ARG A 230 -2.42 44.58 9.33
N ASP A 231 -3.69 44.21 9.35
CA ASP A 231 -4.09 42.82 9.61
C ASP A 231 -3.69 41.90 8.46
N LEU A 232 -3.80 42.37 7.21
CA LEU A 232 -3.29 41.66 6.03
C LEU A 232 -1.77 41.48 6.09
N ALA A 233 -1.02 42.51 6.49
CA ALA A 233 0.44 42.41 6.65
C ALA A 233 0.84 41.37 7.71
N ARG A 234 0.09 41.30 8.83
CA ARG A 234 0.30 40.27 9.86
C ARG A 234 -0.01 38.87 9.31
N ALA A 235 -1.12 38.72 8.58
CA ALA A 235 -1.47 37.44 7.96
C ALA A 235 -0.41 36.96 6.96
N ILE A 236 0.16 37.88 6.14
CA ILE A 236 1.25 37.56 5.22
C ILE A 236 2.49 37.09 5.99
N PHE A 237 2.85 37.78 7.07
CA PHE A 237 3.98 37.39 7.92
C PHE A 237 3.77 36.00 8.54
N ASP A 238 2.58 35.74 9.08
CA ASP A 238 2.21 34.45 9.66
C ASP A 238 2.23 33.32 8.62
N LEU A 239 1.78 33.58 7.39
CA LEU A 239 1.85 32.61 6.30
C LEU A 239 3.31 32.34 5.87
N ASN A 240 4.14 33.36 5.77
CA ASN A 240 5.56 33.21 5.42
C ASN A 240 6.30 32.38 6.48
N SER A 241 6.08 32.64 7.76
CA SER A 241 6.69 31.82 8.84
C SER A 241 6.25 30.36 8.77
N LYS A 242 4.98 30.09 8.45
CA LYS A 242 4.47 28.72 8.24
C LYS A 242 5.07 28.04 7.00
N ILE A 243 5.32 28.80 5.93
CA ILE A 243 5.98 28.27 4.73
C ILE A 243 7.39 27.82 5.09
N GLU A 244 8.17 28.65 5.78
CA GLU A 244 9.53 28.32 6.20
C GLU A 244 9.56 27.11 7.16
N GLU A 245 8.59 27.02 8.07
CA GLU A 245 8.42 25.85 8.94
C GLU A 245 8.13 24.57 8.13
N LYS A 246 7.29 24.64 7.09
CA LYS A 246 6.98 23.50 6.23
C LYS A 246 8.16 23.11 5.35
N GLU A 247 8.90 24.09 4.83
CA GLU A 247 10.11 23.85 4.04
C GLU A 247 11.21 23.18 4.86
N SER A 248 11.42 23.60 6.12
CA SER A 248 12.40 22.95 7.01
C SER A 248 12.03 21.49 7.31
N LYS A 249 10.75 21.22 7.61
CA LYS A 249 10.23 19.85 7.81
C LYS A 249 10.34 18.98 6.55
N LEU A 250 10.13 19.56 5.37
CA LEU A 250 10.28 18.84 4.10
C LEU A 250 11.75 18.43 3.90
N ARG A 251 12.69 19.34 4.13
CA ARG A 251 14.14 19.05 4.05
C ARG A 251 14.57 17.94 5.01
N GLU A 252 14.08 17.97 6.26
CA GLU A 252 14.38 16.92 7.24
C GLU A 252 13.84 15.54 6.80
N ALA A 253 12.62 15.51 6.25
CA ALA A 253 12.02 14.28 5.70
C ALA A 253 12.81 13.76 4.50
N GLU A 254 13.26 14.64 3.60
CA GLU A 254 14.09 14.28 2.44
C GLU A 254 15.41 13.62 2.85
N ILE A 255 16.09 14.18 3.86
CA ILE A 255 17.34 13.61 4.41
C ILE A 255 17.06 12.21 4.99
N THR A 256 15.98 12.06 5.76
CA THR A 256 15.61 10.77 6.35
C THR A 256 15.29 9.72 5.29
N ILE A 257 14.57 10.10 4.23
CA ILE A 257 14.27 9.22 3.09
C ILE A 257 15.56 8.82 2.36
N ALA A 258 16.47 9.77 2.12
CA ALA A 258 17.76 9.49 1.48
C ALA A 258 18.58 8.47 2.28
N LYS A 259 18.66 8.65 3.61
CA LYS A 259 19.34 7.72 4.52
C LYS A 259 18.73 6.32 4.50
N LEU A 260 17.41 6.20 4.64
CA LEU A 260 16.72 4.91 4.59
C LEU A 260 16.86 4.22 3.22
N LYS A 261 16.88 5.00 2.12
CA LYS A 261 17.09 4.49 0.77
C LYS A 261 18.51 3.94 0.59
N GLU A 262 19.51 4.58 1.18
CA GLU A 262 20.89 4.09 1.19
C GLU A 262 21.04 2.82 2.04
N GLU A 263 20.46 2.80 3.24
CA GLU A 263 20.46 1.63 4.12
C GLU A 263 19.77 0.43 3.46
N ARG A 264 18.62 0.65 2.82
CA ARG A 264 17.92 -0.40 2.05
C ARG A 264 18.78 -0.93 0.89
N ARG A 265 19.52 -0.06 0.20
CA ARG A 265 20.46 -0.49 -0.86
C ARG A 265 21.58 -1.34 -0.27
N ARG A 266 22.13 -0.97 0.89
CA ARG A 266 23.16 -1.76 1.59
C ARG A 266 22.65 -3.15 1.96
N ILE A 267 21.51 -3.24 2.64
CA ILE A 267 20.88 -4.51 3.04
C ILE A 267 20.60 -5.40 1.81
N THR A 268 20.16 -4.79 0.70
CA THR A 268 19.88 -5.53 -0.53
C THR A 268 21.17 -6.17 -1.10
N ARG A 269 22.28 -5.42 -1.15
CA ARG A 269 23.58 -5.94 -1.59
C ARG A 269 24.10 -7.06 -0.69
N GLU A 270 24.00 -6.89 0.63
CA GLU A 270 24.41 -7.91 1.61
C GLU A 270 23.56 -9.19 1.44
N LYS A 271 22.24 -9.05 1.22
CA LYS A 271 21.36 -10.19 0.95
C LYS A 271 21.74 -10.93 -0.34
N GLU A 272 22.03 -10.20 -1.42
CA GLU A 272 22.46 -10.79 -2.69
C GLU A 272 23.79 -11.53 -2.56
N ALA A 273 24.75 -10.97 -1.83
CA ALA A 273 26.03 -11.60 -1.54
C ALA A 273 25.85 -12.93 -0.76
N LEU A 274 25.06 -12.92 0.31
CA LEU A 274 24.77 -14.13 1.09
C LEU A 274 24.04 -15.19 0.26
N GLN A 275 23.11 -14.77 -0.62
CA GLN A 275 22.44 -15.71 -1.52
C GLN A 275 23.40 -16.34 -2.53
N GLN A 276 24.40 -15.59 -3.00
CA GLN A 276 25.44 -16.10 -3.88
C GLN A 276 26.35 -17.10 -3.15
N GLU A 277 26.77 -16.79 -1.92
CA GLU A 277 27.55 -17.72 -1.08
C GLU A 277 26.80 -19.04 -0.86
N LEU A 278 25.52 -18.97 -0.48
CA LEU A 278 24.69 -20.17 -0.30
C LEU A 278 24.55 -21.00 -1.58
N ALA A 279 24.46 -20.36 -2.75
CA ALA A 279 24.41 -21.06 -4.03
C ALA A 279 25.72 -21.82 -4.32
N ILE A 280 26.87 -21.24 -3.96
CA ILE A 280 28.19 -21.88 -4.11
C ILE A 280 28.33 -23.05 -3.14
N THR A 281 28.01 -22.85 -1.85
CA THR A 281 28.08 -23.92 -0.83
C THR A 281 27.16 -25.09 -1.18
N LYS A 282 25.94 -24.83 -1.67
CA LYS A 282 25.01 -25.88 -2.12
C LYS A 282 25.57 -26.70 -3.29
N ARG A 283 26.29 -26.07 -4.22
CA ARG A 283 26.95 -26.79 -5.33
C ARG A 283 28.08 -27.68 -4.83
N GLN A 284 28.88 -27.22 -3.85
CA GLN A 284 29.96 -28.03 -3.27
C GLN A 284 29.43 -29.21 -2.43
N SER A 285 28.33 -29.05 -1.70
CA SER A 285 27.75 -30.16 -0.93
C SER A 285 27.05 -31.20 -1.83
N GLY A 286 26.54 -30.79 -3.00
CA GLY A 286 25.98 -31.71 -4.00
C GLY A 286 27.01 -32.67 -4.62
N VAL A 287 28.30 -32.30 -4.63
CA VAL A 287 29.40 -33.18 -5.09
C VAL A 287 29.78 -34.21 -4.01
N ARG A 288 29.62 -33.86 -2.73
CA ARG A 288 29.74 -34.80 -1.61
C ARG A 288 28.39 -35.42 -1.30
N LYS A 289 27.86 -36.24 -2.23
CA LYS A 289 26.87 -37.25 -1.85
C LYS A 289 27.54 -38.18 -0.84
N VAL A 290 27.34 -37.90 0.44
CA VAL A 290 27.62 -38.83 1.52
C VAL A 290 26.80 -40.08 1.20
N GLN A 291 27.49 -41.15 0.88
CA GLN A 291 26.93 -42.47 0.67
C GLN A 291 26.34 -42.92 2.01
N VAL A 292 25.07 -42.58 2.25
CA VAL A 292 24.28 -43.11 3.36
C VAL A 292 23.92 -44.55 3.01
N GLY A 293 24.86 -45.44 3.31
CA GLY A 293 24.71 -46.88 3.20
C GLY A 293 25.84 -47.52 4.00
N PHE A 294 25.56 -48.69 4.60
CA PHE A 294 26.57 -49.46 5.32
C PHE A 294 27.78 -49.67 4.38
N PRO A 295 29.01 -49.31 4.76
CA PRO A 295 30.15 -49.44 3.86
C PRO A 295 30.25 -50.90 3.41
N PHE A 296 30.27 -51.14 2.09
CA PHE A 296 30.30 -52.48 1.50
C PHE A 296 31.41 -53.35 2.11
N LEU A 297 32.53 -52.73 2.47
CA LEU A 297 33.63 -53.36 3.20
C LEU A 297 33.20 -54.02 4.51
N PHE A 298 32.30 -53.41 5.28
CA PHE A 298 31.83 -54.00 6.53
C PHE A 298 30.99 -55.26 6.28
N VAL A 299 30.14 -55.27 5.25
CA VAL A 299 29.36 -56.45 4.87
C VAL A 299 30.29 -57.60 4.46
N VAL A 300 31.34 -57.30 3.69
CA VAL A 300 32.37 -58.27 3.31
C VAL A 300 33.13 -58.79 4.53
N MET A 301 33.52 -57.92 5.46
CA MET A 301 34.22 -58.32 6.69
C MET A 301 33.38 -59.25 7.56
N VAL A 302 32.08 -58.97 7.74
CA VAL A 302 31.17 -59.83 8.50
C VAL A 302 30.99 -61.19 7.82
N ALA A 303 30.87 -61.23 6.49
CA ALA A 303 30.79 -62.48 5.74
C ALA A 303 32.05 -63.34 5.89
N LEU A 304 33.24 -62.73 5.80
CA LEU A 304 34.51 -63.44 6.00
C LEU A 304 34.67 -63.98 7.41
N LEU A 305 34.27 -63.22 8.43
CA LEU A 305 34.26 -63.70 9.82
C LEU A 305 33.30 -64.87 10.01
N GLY A 306 32.10 -64.83 9.39
CA GLY A 306 31.15 -65.94 9.42
C GLY A 306 31.70 -67.22 8.78
N VAL A 307 32.37 -67.10 7.63
CA VAL A 307 33.02 -68.24 6.96
C VAL A 307 34.17 -68.79 7.80
N ALA A 308 35.01 -67.93 8.36
CA ALA A 308 36.13 -68.34 9.21
C ALA A 308 35.65 -69.08 10.47
N LEU A 309 34.64 -68.53 11.16
CA LEU A 309 34.02 -69.19 12.32
C LEU A 309 33.35 -70.52 11.95
N GLY A 310 32.68 -70.57 10.80
CA GLY A 310 32.04 -71.79 10.30
C GLY A 310 33.05 -72.90 9.98
N LEU A 311 34.23 -72.55 9.46
CA LEU A 311 35.32 -73.51 9.24
C LEU A 311 35.98 -73.94 10.55
N TRP A 312 36.06 -73.04 11.53
CA TRP A 312 36.64 -73.33 12.84
C TRP A 312 35.75 -74.23 13.71
N LEU A 313 34.43 -74.08 13.64
CA LEU A 313 33.44 -74.94 14.30
C LEU A 313 33.30 -76.33 13.64
N ARG A 314 33.82 -76.50 12.42
CA ARG A 314 33.74 -77.75 11.64
C ARG A 314 35.02 -78.60 11.72
N SER A 315 36.13 -78.04 12.22
CA SER A 315 37.35 -78.79 12.57
C SER A 315 37.30 -79.25 14.01
#